data_AF-X1DQD6-F1
#
_entry.id   AF-X1DQD6-F1
#
_cell.length_a   1.000
_cell.length_b   1.000
_cell.length_c   1.000
_cell.angle_alpha   90.00
_cell.angle_beta   90.00
_cell.angle_gamma   90.00
#
_symmetry.space_group_name_H-M   'P 1'
#
loop_
_entity.id
_entity.type
_entity.pdbx_description
1 polymer ?
#
loop_
_entity_poly.entity_id
_entity_poly.type
_entity_poly.pdbx_seq_one_letter_code
_entity_poly.pdbx_strand_id
1 'polypeptide(L)'
;IKELMTAIKGPDFPTGGIICGKMGIRSAYETGKGIIKMQATVFTEGVDGGKNGGKKNPRIVIKEIPYQVNKAKLIGDIAQLVQDKKILDITNLRDESDRKGMRIVIELRRG
;
A
#
# COMPACT_ATOMS: atom_id res chain seq x y z
N ILE A 1 22.83 -22.10 -6.52
CA ILE A 1 21.62 -21.29 -6.18
C ILE A 1 21.77 -20.58 -4.83
N LYS A 2 22.07 -21.27 -3.72
CA LYS A 2 22.14 -20.62 -2.39
C LYS A 2 23.11 -19.42 -2.30
N GLU A 3 24.29 -19.51 -2.93
CA GLU A 3 25.23 -18.38 -3.00
C GLU A 3 24.77 -17.25 -3.94
N LEU A 4 23.99 -17.55 -4.98
CA LEU A 4 23.38 -16.53 -5.83
C LEU A 4 22.28 -15.76 -5.09
N MET A 5 21.57 -16.43 -4.17
CA MET A 5 20.52 -15.81 -3.36
C MET A 5 21.06 -14.85 -2.29
N THR A 6 22.36 -14.91 -1.95
CA THR A 6 22.98 -13.92 -1.04
C THR A 6 23.30 -12.63 -1.79
N ALA A 7 23.69 -12.73 -3.07
CA ALA A 7 23.91 -11.59 -3.95
C ALA A 7 22.60 -10.96 -4.46
N ILE A 8 21.66 -11.79 -4.95
CA ILE A 8 20.37 -11.36 -5.49
C ILE A 8 19.25 -11.78 -4.53
N LYS A 9 18.94 -10.87 -3.60
CA LYS A 9 17.99 -11.12 -2.50
C LYS A 9 16.54 -11.33 -2.96
N GLY A 10 16.16 -10.75 -4.11
CA GLY A 10 14.80 -10.77 -4.62
C GLY A 10 14.62 -9.87 -5.83
N PRO A 11 13.41 -9.86 -6.41
CA PRO A 11 13.08 -8.97 -7.52
C PRO A 11 12.94 -7.52 -7.06
N ASP A 12 13.17 -6.61 -8.00
CA ASP A 12 12.99 -5.17 -7.82
C ASP A 12 11.85 -4.70 -8.73
N PHE A 13 10.79 -4.15 -8.14
CA PHE A 13 9.60 -3.71 -8.87
C PHE A 13 9.64 -2.18 -9.06
N PRO A 14 9.36 -1.66 -10.28
CA PRO A 14 9.50 -0.23 -10.57
C PRO A 14 8.51 0.66 -9.81
N THR A 15 7.43 0.08 -9.28
CA THR A 15 6.42 0.79 -8.46
C THR A 15 6.74 0.77 -6.97
N GLY A 16 7.82 0.08 -6.56
CA GLY A 16 8.13 -0.18 -5.15
C GLY A 16 7.16 -1.16 -4.52
N GLY A 17 6.76 -0.87 -3.28
CA GLY A 17 5.90 -1.73 -2.47
C GLY A 17 6.68 -2.72 -1.60
N ILE A 18 5.93 -3.56 -0.89
CA ILE A 18 6.48 -4.50 0.09
C ILE A 18 6.25 -5.92 -0.42
N ILE A 19 7.34 -6.68 -0.58
CA ILE A 19 7.24 -8.12 -0.84
C ILE A 19 6.95 -8.84 0.48
N CYS A 20 5.81 -9.53 0.55
CA CYS A 20 5.39 -10.27 1.73
C CYS A 20 6.01 -11.68 1.72
N GLY A 21 7.15 -11.81 2.41
CA GLY A 21 7.82 -13.09 2.63
C GLY A 21 8.77 -13.50 1.51
N LYS A 22 9.64 -14.48 1.81
CA LYS A 22 10.75 -14.88 0.93
C LYS A 22 10.58 -16.24 0.26
N MET A 23 9.61 -17.04 0.71
CA MET A 23 9.40 -18.40 0.20
C MET A 23 9.05 -18.41 -1.29
N GLY A 24 8.21 -17.48 -1.73
CA GLY A 24 7.83 -17.34 -3.14
C GLY A 24 9.01 -17.05 -4.06
N ILE A 25 9.90 -16.15 -3.63
CA ILE A 25 11.14 -15.81 -4.34
C ILE A 25 12.03 -17.06 -4.44
N ARG A 26 12.20 -17.77 -3.32
CA ARG A 26 13.04 -18.98 -3.27
C ARG A 26 12.53 -20.06 -4.23
N SER A 27 11.23 -20.36 -4.19
CA SER A 27 10.60 -21.31 -5.12
C SER A 27 10.80 -20.89 -6.57
N ALA A 28 10.66 -19.60 -6.88
CA ALA A 28 10.86 -19.08 -8.23
C ALA A 28 12.31 -19.28 -8.71
N TYR A 29 13.30 -19.09 -7.84
CA TYR A 29 14.71 -19.31 -8.19
C TYR A 29 15.09 -20.79 -8.28
N GLU A 30 14.48 -21.67 -7.48
CA GLU A 30 14.80 -23.10 -7.47
C GLU A 30 14.06 -23.87 -8.58
N THR A 31 12.82 -23.48 -8.90
CA THR A 31 11.93 -24.26 -9.79
C THR A 31 11.54 -23.51 -11.07
N GLY A 32 11.86 -22.22 -11.18
CA GLY A 32 11.35 -21.33 -12.23
C GLY A 32 9.91 -20.89 -12.02
N LYS A 33 9.20 -21.39 -11.00
CA LYS A 33 7.81 -21.04 -10.68
C LYS A 33 7.68 -20.65 -9.21
N GLY A 34 6.98 -19.55 -8.94
CA GLY A 34 6.73 -19.10 -7.57
C GLY A 34 5.67 -18.00 -7.53
N ILE A 35 4.98 -17.91 -6.40
CA ILE A 35 3.98 -16.87 -6.16
C ILE A 35 4.60 -15.85 -5.20
N ILE A 36 4.68 -14.60 -5.65
CA ILE A 36 5.20 -13.48 -4.85
C ILE A 36 4.00 -12.61 -4.46
N LYS A 37 3.78 -12.47 -3.15
CA LYS A 37 2.74 -11.58 -2.62
C LYS A 37 3.31 -10.18 -2.45
N MET A 38 2.60 -9.19 -2.99
CA MET A 38 2.96 -7.78 -2.91
C MET A 38 1.92 -7.01 -2.12
N GLN A 39 2.38 -6.06 -1.32
CA GLN A 39 1.54 -5.16 -0.54
C GLN A 39 1.91 -3.70 -0.83
N ALA A 40 0.91 -2.82 -0.77
CA ALA A 40 1.11 -1.37 -0.83
C ALA A 40 1.93 -0.86 0.36
N THR A 41 2.77 0.15 0.15
CA THR A 41 3.47 0.84 1.24
C THR A 41 2.53 1.87 1.86
N VAL A 42 2.22 1.70 3.14
CA VAL A 42 1.19 2.47 3.85
C VAL A 42 1.72 2.97 5.18
N PHE A 43 1.31 4.18 5.58
CA PHE A 43 1.59 4.73 6.90
C PHE A 43 0.36 5.44 7.47
N THR A 44 0.32 5.61 8.79
CA THR A 44 -0.77 6.26 9.51
C THR A 44 -0.39 7.68 9.92
N GLU A 45 -1.29 8.64 9.75
CA GLU A 45 -1.15 10.01 10.22
C GLU A 45 -2.31 10.40 11.16
N GLY A 46 -2.11 11.43 11.99
CA GLY A 46 -3.19 12.09 12.72
C GLY A 46 -3.68 11.36 13.97
N VAL A 47 -2.98 10.33 14.42
CA VAL A 47 -3.26 9.62 15.68
C VAL A 47 -2.73 10.41 16.90
N ASP A 48 -1.65 11.19 16.71
CA ASP A 48 -1.07 12.01 17.77
C ASP A 48 -1.57 13.46 17.70
N GLY A 49 -2.27 13.87 18.76
CA GLY A 49 -2.61 15.28 19.01
C GLY A 49 -1.35 16.11 19.28
N GLY A 50 -0.61 16.49 18.24
CA GLY A 50 0.55 17.36 18.34
C GLY A 50 0.19 18.83 18.51
N LYS A 51 0.48 19.38 19.71
CA LYS A 51 0.74 20.78 20.16
C LYS A 51 -0.04 22.00 19.62
N ASN A 52 -0.74 21.93 18.49
CA ASN A 52 -1.43 23.06 17.86
C ASN A 52 -2.95 22.83 17.73
N GLY A 53 -3.62 22.41 18.81
CA GLY A 53 -5.06 22.60 19.05
C GLY A 53 -6.08 21.93 18.12
N GLY A 54 -5.69 21.30 17.02
CA GLY A 54 -6.60 20.66 16.08
C GLY A 54 -6.61 19.14 16.20
N LYS A 55 -7.66 18.57 16.77
CA LYS A 55 -7.98 17.13 16.72
C LYS A 55 -8.12 16.70 15.25
N LYS A 56 -7.05 16.24 14.58
CA LYS A 56 -7.14 15.67 13.21
C LYS A 56 -7.73 14.27 13.25
N ASN A 57 -8.52 13.90 12.25
CA ASN A 57 -9.03 12.53 12.11
C ASN A 57 -7.87 11.58 11.74
N PRO A 58 -7.93 10.30 12.15
CA PRO A 58 -6.95 9.31 11.76
C PRO A 58 -6.96 9.12 10.25
N ARG A 59 -5.77 9.04 9.65
CA ARG A 59 -5.59 8.92 8.20
C ARG A 59 -4.69 7.74 7.89
N ILE A 60 -5.06 6.99 6.87
CA ILE A 60 -4.20 6.00 6.22
C ILE A 60 -3.69 6.63 4.93
N VAL A 61 -2.38 6.64 4.75
CA VAL A 61 -1.73 7.23 3.58
C VAL A 61 -0.98 6.16 2.82
N ILE A 62 -1.37 5.94 1.57
CA ILE A 62 -0.72 5.01 0.64
C ILE A 62 0.31 5.78 -0.17
N LYS A 63 1.57 5.36 -0.07
CA LYS A 63 2.70 5.97 -0.79
C LYS A 63 3.05 5.24 -2.09
N GLU A 64 2.89 3.91 -2.09
CA GLU A 64 3.24 3.05 -3.23
C GLU A 64 2.19 1.96 -3.36
N ILE A 65 1.87 1.57 -4.61
CA ILE A 65 0.95 0.48 -4.93
C ILE A 65 1.71 -0.70 -5.53
N PRO A 66 1.17 -1.94 -5.43
CA PRO A 66 1.75 -3.10 -6.09
C PRO A 66 1.90 -2.91 -7.60
N TYR A 67 2.86 -3.63 -8.18
CA TYR A 67 3.11 -3.61 -9.61
C TYR A 67 1.87 -4.03 -10.41
N GLN A 68 1.67 -3.40 -11.57
CA GLN A 68 0.51 -3.59 -12.46
C GLN A 68 -0.86 -3.24 -11.86
N VAL A 69 -0.92 -2.48 -10.75
CA VAL A 69 -2.17 -1.94 -10.22
C VAL A 69 -2.43 -0.55 -10.82
N ASN A 70 -3.65 -0.32 -11.32
CA ASN A 70 -4.08 0.99 -11.76
C ASN A 70 -4.61 1.81 -10.58
N LYS A 71 -4.00 2.98 -10.33
CA LYS A 71 -4.37 3.88 -9.24
C LYS A 71 -5.84 4.34 -9.28
N ALA A 72 -6.31 4.80 -10.44
CA ALA A 72 -7.68 5.30 -10.57
C ALA A 72 -8.71 4.21 -10.32
N LYS A 73 -8.44 2.99 -10.83
CA LYS A 73 -9.28 1.82 -10.56
C LYS A 73 -9.29 1.45 -9.09
N LEU A 74 -8.14 1.42 -8.43
CA LEU A 74 -8.04 1.16 -6.98
C LEU A 74 -8.89 2.13 -6.16
N ILE A 75 -8.80 3.43 -6.46
CA ILE A 75 -9.59 4.46 -5.77
C ILE A 75 -11.09 4.26 -6.02
N GLY A 76 -11.48 3.98 -7.26
CA GLY A 76 -12.87 3.67 -7.62
C GLY A 76 -13.42 2.44 -6.89
N ASP A 77 -12.64 1.36 -6.83
CA ASP A 77 -13.02 0.12 -6.15
C ASP A 77 -13.19 0.36 -4.64
N ILE A 78 -12.31 1.15 -4.00
CA ILE A 78 -12.47 1.53 -2.58
C ILE A 78 -13.75 2.35 -2.38
N ALA A 79 -14.01 3.35 -3.24
CA ALA A 79 -15.21 4.18 -3.16
C ALA A 79 -16.49 3.34 -3.30
N GLN A 80 -16.48 2.35 -4.22
CA GLN A 80 -17.59 1.42 -4.39
C GLN A 80 -17.84 0.59 -3.13
N LEU A 81 -16.78 0.08 -2.48
CA LEU A 81 -16.91 -0.68 -1.23
C LEU A 81 -17.50 0.14 -0.07
N VAL A 82 -17.23 1.45 -0.05
CA VAL A 82 -17.85 2.38 0.91
C VAL A 82 -19.32 2.60 0.59
N GLN A 83 -19.66 2.81 -0.68
CA GLN A 83 -21.04 2.98 -1.14
C GLN A 83 -21.90 1.72 -0.89
N ASP A 84 -21.32 0.54 -1.11
CA ASP A 84 -21.92 -0.77 -0.84
C ASP A 84 -22.07 -1.07 0.67
N LYS A 85 -21.64 -0.14 1.54
CA LYS A 85 -21.64 -0.30 3.00
C LYS A 85 -20.83 -1.51 3.50
N LYS A 86 -19.88 -2.00 2.69
CA LYS A 86 -18.94 -3.07 3.10
C LYS A 86 -17.83 -2.51 3.99
N ILE A 87 -17.45 -1.25 3.79
CA ILE A 87 -16.46 -0.54 4.61
C ILE A 87 -17.07 0.78 5.06
N LEU A 88 -17.50 0.86 6.33
CA LEU A 88 -18.25 2.00 6.86
C LEU A 88 -17.37 3.08 7.51
N ASP A 89 -16.14 2.73 7.87
CA ASP A 89 -15.27 3.60 8.67
C ASP A 89 -14.48 4.60 7.82
N ILE A 90 -14.64 4.59 6.49
CA ILE A 90 -14.02 5.59 5.61
C ILE A 90 -14.97 6.78 5.48
N THR A 91 -14.50 7.95 5.89
CA THR A 91 -15.25 9.21 5.75
C THR A 91 -14.87 9.99 4.50
N ASN A 92 -13.62 9.87 4.05
CA ASN A 92 -13.16 10.59 2.87
C ASN A 92 -12.02 9.83 2.18
N LEU A 93 -11.94 9.95 0.85
CA LEU A 93 -10.91 9.35 0.01
C LEU A 93 -10.40 10.43 -0.95
N ARG A 94 -9.09 10.72 -0.93
CA ARG A 94 -8.48 11.78 -1.75
C ARG A 94 -7.20 11.30 -2.40
N ASP A 95 -6.98 11.70 -3.66
CA ASP A 95 -5.71 11.54 -4.34
C ASP A 95 -4.93 12.86 -4.27
N GLU A 96 -3.88 12.89 -3.46
CA GLU A 96 -2.97 14.03 -3.29
C GLU A 96 -1.62 13.77 -4.00
N SER A 97 -1.61 12.87 -5.00
CA SER A 97 -0.41 12.59 -5.78
C SER A 97 0.00 13.80 -6.61
N ASP A 98 1.30 14.08 -6.64
CA ASP A 98 1.89 15.16 -7.43
C ASP A 98 3.06 14.63 -8.29
N ARG A 99 3.87 15.55 -8.85
CA ARG A 99 5.07 15.17 -9.63
C ARG A 99 6.20 14.59 -8.76
N LYS A 100 6.18 14.77 -7.44
CA LYS A 100 7.21 14.30 -6.51
C LYS A 100 6.90 12.91 -5.95
N GLY A 101 5.64 12.49 -5.94
CA GLY A 101 5.28 11.14 -5.54
C GLY A 101 3.78 10.88 -5.50
N MET A 102 3.45 9.60 -5.31
CA MET A 102 2.07 9.17 -5.13
C MET A 102 1.66 9.31 -3.67
N ARG A 103 0.44 9.83 -3.43
CA ARG A 103 -0.13 9.97 -2.09
C ARG A 103 -1.64 9.82 -2.14
N ILE A 104 -2.14 8.66 -1.74
CA ILE A 104 -3.59 8.42 -1.60
C ILE A 104 -3.95 8.49 -0.12
N VAL A 105 -4.92 9.32 0.22
CA VAL A 105 -5.34 9.58 1.60
C VAL A 105 -6.71 8.99 1.83
N ILE A 106 -6.79 8.13 2.84
CA ILE A 106 -8.03 7.56 3.34
C ILE A 106 -8.25 8.15 4.74
N GLU A 107 -9.29 8.95 4.88
CA GLU A 107 -9.67 9.54 6.17
C GLU A 107 -10.70 8.65 6.84
N LEU A 108 -10.42 8.29 8.09
CA LEU A 108 -11.25 7.39 8.86
C LEU A 108 -12.21 8.16 9.77
N ARG A 109 -13.38 7.57 10.02
CA ARG A 109 -14.33 8.08 10.99
C ARG A 109 -13.70 8.04 12.38
N ARG A 110 -13.92 9.09 13.16
CA ARG A 110 -13.70 9.03 14.60
C ARG A 110 -14.82 8.23 15.25
N GLY A 111 -14.42 7.18 15.97
CA GLY A 111 -15.23 6.59 17.04
C GLY A 111 -15.28 7.52 18.25
#